data_AF-A0A925EQ74-F1
#
_entry.id   AF-A0A925EQ74-F1
#
_cell.length_a   1.000
_cell.length_b   1.000
_cell.length_c   1.000
_cell.angle_alpha   90.00
_cell.angle_beta   90.00
_cell.angle_gamma   90.00
#
_symmetry.space_group_name_H-M   'P 1'
#
loop_
_entity.id
_entity.type
_entity.pdbx_description
1 polymer ?
#
loop_
_entity_poly.entity_id
_entity_poly.type
_entity_poly.pdbx_seq_one_letter_code
_entity_poly.pdbx_strand_id
1 'polypeptide(L)' 'MNNYTIRPVTVHEASVVARHRMRMFQDMGQVPDHLAVDLLQSSERALAALLARGEYVGWFALDG' A
#
# COMPACT_ATOMS: atom_id res chain seq x y z
N MET A 1 -5.09 26.80 -0.08
CA MET A 1 -3.91 25.96 -0.33
C MET A 1 -4.01 24.79 0.64
N ASN A 2 -4.15 23.56 0.13
CA ASN A 2 -4.11 22.39 1.00
C ASN A 2 -2.67 22.23 1.51
N ASN A 3 -2.52 22.19 2.83
CA ASN A 3 -1.26 21.85 3.47
C ASN A 3 -1.14 20.33 3.48
N TYR A 4 0.00 19.80 3.09
CA TYR A 4 0.26 18.36 3.11
C TYR A 4 1.53 18.07 3.89
N THR A 5 1.49 17.06 4.74
CA THR A 5 2.67 16.49 5.39
C THR A 5 3.06 15.21 4.68
N ILE A 6 4.32 15.13 4.25
CA ILE A 6 4.90 13.94 3.62
C ILE A 6 5.78 13.22 4.64
N ARG A 7 5.57 11.93 4.85
CA ARG A 7 6.43 11.11 5.72
C ARG A 7 6.65 9.69 5.20
N PRO A 8 7.74 9.02 5.59
CA PRO A 8 7.95 7.62 5.25
C PRO A 8 6.83 6.71 5.75
N VAL A 9 6.59 5.64 5.01
CA VAL A 9 5.74 4.52 5.41
C VAL A 9 6.45 3.69 6.48
N THR A 10 5.70 3.23 7.47
CA THR A 10 6.17 2.32 8.52
C THR A 10 5.68 0.89 8.29
N VAL A 11 6.31 -0.09 8.95
CA VAL A 11 5.92 -1.51 8.87
C VAL A 11 4.45 -1.72 9.24
N HIS A 12 3.95 -0.97 10.22
CA HIS A 12 2.56 -1.06 10.69
C HIS A 12 1.53 -0.61 9.63
N GLU A 13 1.98 0.01 8.55
CA GLU A 13 1.15 0.58 7.50
C GLU A 13 1.17 -0.25 6.21
N ALA A 14 1.76 -1.44 6.25
CA ALA A 14 1.78 -2.37 5.13
C ALA A 14 0.38 -2.64 4.55
N SER A 15 -0.64 -2.73 5.41
CA SER A 15 -2.04 -2.95 5.01
C SER A 15 -2.61 -1.77 4.21
N VAL A 16 -2.24 -0.52 4.57
CA VAL A 16 -2.66 0.69 3.86
C VAL A 16 -2.03 0.72 2.46
N VAL A 17 -0.73 0.44 2.37
CA VAL A 17 -0.02 0.34 1.08
C VAL A 17 -0.62 -0.76 0.21
N ALA A 18 -0.84 -1.95 0.78
CA ALA A 18 -1.38 -3.10 0.05
C ALA A 18 -2.76 -2.78 -0.52
N ARG A 19 -3.65 -2.17 0.27
CA ARG A 19 -4.98 -1.75 -0.16
C ARG A 19 -4.90 -0.71 -1.27
N HIS A 20 -4.07 0.31 -1.11
CA HIS A 20 -3.94 1.38 -2.10
C HIS A 20 -3.45 0.83 -3.46
N ARG A 21 -2.44 -0.04 -3.45
CA ARG A 21 -1.91 -0.68 -4.67
C ARG A 21 -2.90 -1.64 -5.29
N MET A 22 -3.57 -2.49 -4.49
CA MET A 22 -4.60 -3.39 -4.99
C MET A 22 -5.71 -2.59 -5.68
N ARG A 23 -6.17 -1.51 -5.06
CA ARG A 23 -7.22 -0.67 -5.65
C ARG A 23 -6.78 0.00 -6.94
N MET A 24 -5.56 0.54 -6.98
CA MET A 24 -4.97 1.09 -8.21
C MET A 24 -5.00 0.07 -9.35
N PHE A 25 -4.56 -1.16 -9.10
CA PHE A 25 -4.57 -2.21 -10.13
C PHE A 25 -5.98 -2.69 -10.51
N GLN A 26 -6.92 -2.70 -9.56
CA GLN A 26 -8.32 -3.00 -9.82
C GLN A 26 -8.96 -1.93 -10.71
N ASP A 27 -8.72 -0.64 -10.42
CA ASP A 27 -9.22 0.48 -11.21
C ASP A 27 -8.63 0.48 -12.65
N MET A 28 -7.42 -0.08 -12.81
CA MET A 28 -6.80 -0.33 -14.12
C MET A 28 -7.36 -1.57 -14.85
N GLY A 29 -8.30 -2.31 -14.24
CA GLY A 29 -8.84 -3.55 -14.80
C GLY A 29 -7.86 -4.73 -14.78
N GLN A 30 -6.77 -4.64 -14.02
CA GLN A 30 -5.71 -5.65 -13.96
C GLN A 30 -5.91 -6.68 -12.85
N VAL A 31 -6.87 -6.43 -11.95
CA VAL A 31 -7.22 -7.34 -10.85
C VAL A 31 -8.71 -7.63 -10.93
N PRO A 32 -9.10 -8.85 -11.33
CA PRO A 32 -10.48 -9.29 -11.23
C PRO A 32 -10.96 -9.27 -9.77
N ASP A 33 -12.23 -8.91 -9.55
CA ASP A 33 -12.81 -8.77 -8.20
C ASP A 33 -12.65 -10.02 -7.33
N HIS A 34 -12.79 -11.20 -7.94
CA HIS A 34 -12.65 -12.47 -7.23
C HIS A 34 -11.23 -12.77 -6.75
N LEU A 35 -10.20 -12.09 -7.27
CA LEU A 35 -8.81 -12.21 -6.84
C LEU A 35 -8.35 -11.07 -5.92
N ALA A 36 -9.16 -10.02 -5.75
CA ALA A 36 -8.77 -8.81 -5.04
C ALA A 36 -8.43 -9.09 -3.56
N VAL A 37 -9.19 -9.96 -2.90
CA VAL A 37 -8.97 -10.33 -1.49
C VAL A 37 -7.66 -11.11 -1.32
N ASP A 38 -7.42 -12.10 -2.17
CA ASP A 38 -6.21 -12.92 -2.11
C ASP A 38 -4.95 -12.09 -2.40
N LEU A 39 -5.03 -11.23 -3.41
CA LEU A 39 -3.95 -10.31 -3.75
C LEU A 39 -3.66 -9.34 -2.60
N LEU A 40 -4.71 -8.78 -1.96
CA LEU A 40 -4.56 -7.87 -0.82
C LEU A 40 -3.81 -8.55 0.33
N GLN A 41 -4.26 -9.75 0.74
CA GLN A 41 -3.67 -10.48 1.85
C GLN A 41 -2.22 -10.91 1.57
N SER A 42 -1.95 -11.39 0.35
CA SER A 42 -0.60 -11.75 -0.06
C SER A 42 0.33 -10.54 -0.10
N SER A 43 -0.15 -9.43 -0.67
CA SER A 43 0.60 -8.17 -0.76
C SER A 43 0.90 -7.59 0.61
N GLU A 44 -0.04 -7.61 1.55
CA GLU A 44 0.17 -7.11 2.92
C GLU A 44 1.32 -7.84 3.62
N ARG A 45 1.33 -9.18 3.57
CA ARG A 45 2.40 -9.98 4.17
C ARG A 45 3.75 -9.70 3.51
N ALA A 46 3.78 -9.64 2.18
CA ALA A 46 5.00 -9.34 1.43
C ALA A 46 5.54 -7.93 1.75
N LEU A 47 4.67 -6.92 1.77
CA LEU A 47 5.03 -5.54 2.08
C LEU A 47 5.51 -5.37 3.52
N ALA A 48 4.86 -6.01 4.49
CA ALA A 48 5.32 -6.00 5.88
C ALA A 48 6.73 -6.56 6.01
N ALA A 49 7.02 -7.68 5.33
CA ALA A 49 8.34 -8.28 5.31
C ALA A 49 9.39 -7.38 4.63
N LEU A 50 9.07 -6.77 3.49
CA LEU A 50 9.98 -5.86 2.78
C LEU A 50 10.23 -4.57 3.56
N LEU A 51 9.20 -3.98 4.17
CA LEU A 51 9.31 -2.81 5.03
C LEU A 51 10.21 -3.11 6.25
N ALA A 52 10.03 -4.26 6.90
CA ALA A 52 10.83 -4.66 8.05
C ALA A 52 12.32 -4.85 7.70
N ARG A 53 12.62 -5.20 6.45
CA ARG A 53 13.99 -5.34 5.92
C ARG A 53 14.56 -4.04 5.35
N GLY A 54 13.74 -2.99 5.23
CA GLY A 54 14.11 -1.75 4.54
C GLY A 54 14.22 -1.87 3.02
N GLU A 55 13.68 -2.94 2.43
CA GLU A 55 13.72 -3.22 0.99
C GLU A 55 12.55 -2.56 0.23
N TYR A 56 11.51 -2.12 0.96
CA TYR A 56 10.42 -1.32 0.42
C TYR A 56 10.53 0.11 0.94
N VAL A 57 10.61 1.09 0.03
CA VAL A 57 10.67 2.51 0.36
C VAL A 57 9.44 3.21 -0.23
N GLY A 58 8.69 3.91 0.60
CA GLY A 58 7.51 4.67 0.20
C GLY A 58 7.16 5.78 1.20
N TRP A 59 6.30 6.69 0.77
CA TRP A 59 5.84 7.83 1.58
C TRP A 59 4.32 7.97 1.51
N PHE A 60 3.74 8.50 2.59
CA PHE A 60 2.36 8.98 2.60
C PHE A 60 2.34 10.50 2.57
N ALA A 61 1.45 11.05 1.75
CA ALA A 61 1.00 12.43 1.84
C ALA A 61 -0.30 12.43 2.66
N LEU A 62 -0.30 13.18 3.76
CA LEU A 62 -1.44 13.34 4.65
C LEU A 62 -1.88 14.80 4.62
N ASP A 63 -3.19 15.06 4.72
CA ASP A 63 -3.68 16.41 4.95
C ASP A 63 -3.05 16.96 6.25
N GLY A 64 -2.59 18.21 6.21
CA GLY A 64 -1.85 18.87 7.30
C GLY A 64 -2.57 20.04 7.95
#